data_AF-A0AAW2Z6W9-F1
#
_entry.id   AF-A0AAW2Z6W9-F1
#
_cell.length_a   1.000
_cell.length_b   1.000
_cell.length_c   1.000
_cell.angle_alpha   90.00
_cell.angle_beta   90.00
_cell.angle_gamma   90.00
#
_symmetry.space_group_name_H-M   'P 1'
#
loop_
_entity.id
_entity.type
_entity.pdbx_description
1 polymer ?
#
loop_
_entity_poly.entity_id
_entity_poly.type
_entity_poly.pdbx_seq_one_letter_code
_entity_poly.pdbx_strand_id
1 'polypeptide(L)'
;MPKHKRDTIESESDDNKHPKKMRKTKKTNKRQPVSEESKKAKKQRDEAIEAAKKENSKNGVRGRVRCNKLPHRFDKTLKDKSWPVVKGFKNINVCSGAPGAYKNLSPMKLGPIEYNLKDDGNGEEGTILIKNLENCWQFSKVWNGEEDKRTKLPVEEFWARRKTGWEDEKAHRWVKKGNDENGNKNIPLYSYWKGQKLSYLQARGAIYCPLYAALVQETDAYKKLKKLVDEGTNVQILGFDGYDYDGEGMSLADCYKSTRRPFGHEHVLCALLSGEHVWCNK
;
A
#
# COMPACT_ATOMS: atom_id res chain seq x y z
N MET A 1 -17.40 64.01 -25.11
CA MET A 1 -17.15 62.64 -24.58
C MET A 1 -18.11 62.39 -23.43
N PRO A 2 -19.02 61.40 -23.52
CA PRO A 2 -20.04 61.17 -22.51
C PRO A 2 -19.48 60.35 -21.34
N LYS A 3 -19.76 60.81 -20.13
CA LYS A 3 -19.42 60.14 -18.86
C LYS A 3 -20.48 59.07 -18.58
N HIS A 4 -20.10 57.79 -18.69
CA HIS A 4 -20.95 56.69 -18.24
C HIS A 4 -20.97 56.62 -16.71
N LYS A 5 -22.16 56.83 -16.14
CA LYS A 5 -22.49 56.50 -14.74
C LYS A 5 -22.50 54.98 -14.60
N ARG A 6 -21.84 54.45 -13.57
CA ARG A 6 -21.93 53.05 -13.16
C ARG A 6 -23.05 52.95 -12.13
N ASP A 7 -24.07 52.16 -12.44
CA ASP A 7 -25.11 51.79 -11.51
C ASP A 7 -24.59 50.69 -10.58
N THR A 8 -24.64 50.97 -9.29
CA THR A 8 -24.34 50.05 -8.20
C THR A 8 -25.54 49.12 -8.02
N ILE A 9 -25.37 47.83 -8.33
CA ILE A 9 -26.36 46.80 -8.04
C ILE A 9 -26.09 46.31 -6.61
N GLU A 10 -26.98 46.66 -5.69
CA GLU A 10 -27.04 46.06 -4.35
C GLU A 10 -27.51 44.62 -4.48
N SER A 11 -26.64 43.67 -4.11
CA SER A 11 -26.96 42.25 -4.05
C SER A 11 -27.56 41.91 -2.69
N GLU A 12 -28.81 41.49 -2.67
CA GLU A 12 -29.52 40.96 -1.51
C GLU A 12 -28.77 39.74 -0.93
N SER A 13 -28.55 39.79 0.38
CA SER A 13 -27.90 38.73 1.16
C SER A 13 -28.90 37.64 1.51
N ASP A 14 -28.81 36.50 0.81
CA ASP A 14 -29.56 35.28 1.12
C ASP A 14 -29.07 34.65 2.43
N ASP A 15 -29.90 34.76 3.48
CA ASP A 15 -29.75 34.13 4.80
C ASP A 15 -29.86 32.59 4.70
N ASN A 16 -28.77 31.94 4.32
CA ASN A 16 -28.69 30.49 4.24
C ASN A 16 -28.51 29.85 5.63
N LYS A 17 -29.63 29.66 6.35
CA LYS A 17 -29.68 28.93 7.65
C LYS A 17 -29.28 27.47 7.46
N HIS A 18 -28.00 27.17 7.65
CA HIS A 18 -27.50 25.79 7.70
C HIS A 18 -28.15 24.98 8.84
N PRO A 19 -28.72 23.79 8.56
CA PRO A 19 -29.33 22.95 9.58
C PRO A 19 -28.28 22.48 10.59
N LYS A 20 -28.53 22.74 11.88
CA LYS A 20 -27.72 22.26 13.01
C LYS A 20 -27.56 20.75 12.92
N LYS A 21 -26.38 20.26 12.54
CA LYS A 21 -26.06 18.82 12.50
C LYS A 21 -26.31 18.21 13.88
N MET A 22 -27.34 17.37 14.00
CA MET A 22 -27.61 16.60 15.22
C MET A 22 -26.37 15.79 15.60
N ARG A 23 -25.82 16.09 16.77
CA ARG A 23 -24.62 15.46 17.33
C ARG A 23 -24.98 14.01 17.71
N LYS A 24 -24.69 13.04 16.84
CA LYS A 24 -24.93 11.62 17.10
C LYS A 24 -24.24 11.22 18.41
N THR A 25 -25.02 10.81 19.41
CA THR A 25 -24.53 10.29 20.69
C THR A 25 -23.64 9.07 20.41
N LYS A 26 -22.37 9.12 20.88
CA LYS A 26 -21.44 8.00 20.78
C LYS A 26 -22.01 6.82 21.58
N LYS A 27 -22.60 5.83 20.89
CA LYS A 27 -22.88 4.52 21.50
C LYS A 27 -21.55 3.95 22.01
N THR A 28 -21.39 3.87 23.32
CA THR A 28 -20.29 3.16 23.96
C THR A 28 -20.51 1.67 23.73
N ASN A 29 -19.84 1.10 22.73
CA ASN A 29 -19.81 -0.35 22.53
C ASN A 29 -19.09 -0.98 23.73
N LYS A 30 -19.85 -1.50 24.70
CA LYS A 30 -19.31 -2.38 25.74
C LYS A 30 -18.65 -3.57 25.04
N ARG A 31 -17.34 -3.75 25.23
CA ARG A 31 -16.62 -4.93 24.71
C ARG A 31 -17.21 -6.17 25.38
N GLN A 32 -17.69 -7.12 24.58
CA GLN A 32 -18.06 -8.43 25.10
C GLN A 32 -16.82 -9.10 25.72
N PRO A 33 -16.97 -9.84 26.82
CA PRO A 33 -15.87 -10.59 27.42
C PRO A 33 -15.34 -11.61 26.41
N VAL A 34 -14.01 -11.81 26.41
CA VAL A 34 -13.35 -12.83 25.59
C VAL A 34 -13.70 -14.20 26.14
N SER A 35 -14.18 -15.11 25.27
CA SER A 35 -14.56 -16.47 25.69
C SER A 35 -13.36 -17.28 26.20
N GLU A 36 -13.61 -18.29 27.04
CA GLU A 36 -12.54 -19.17 27.56
C GLU A 36 -11.85 -19.95 26.45
N GLU A 37 -12.58 -20.37 25.42
CA GLU A 37 -12.03 -21.04 24.23
C GLU A 37 -11.04 -20.12 23.51
N SER A 38 -11.38 -18.83 23.37
CA SER A 38 -10.52 -17.83 22.74
C SER A 38 -9.22 -17.60 23.53
N LYS A 39 -9.30 -17.62 24.86
CA LYS A 39 -8.12 -17.54 25.74
C LYS A 39 -7.23 -18.77 25.61
N LYS A 40 -7.83 -19.97 25.62
CA LYS A 40 -7.11 -21.25 25.45
C LYS A 40 -6.43 -21.33 24.09
N ALA A 41 -7.12 -20.97 23.01
CA ALA A 41 -6.56 -20.96 21.66
C ALA A 41 -5.40 -19.96 21.54
N LYS A 42 -5.51 -18.77 22.14
CA LYS A 42 -4.41 -17.81 22.21
C LYS A 42 -3.20 -18.39 22.94
N LYS A 43 -3.40 -19.00 24.11
CA LYS A 43 -2.33 -19.62 24.90
C LYS A 43 -1.60 -20.71 24.10
N GLN A 44 -2.34 -21.63 23.50
CA GLN A 44 -1.77 -22.70 22.66
C GLN A 44 -0.98 -22.16 21.47
N ARG A 45 -1.46 -21.08 20.85
CA ARG A 45 -0.73 -20.41 19.77
C ARG A 45 0.57 -19.79 20.25
N ASP A 46 0.53 -19.08 21.37
CA ASP A 46 1.70 -18.41 21.94
C ASP A 46 2.75 -19.46 22.37
N GLU A 47 2.33 -20.57 22.98
CA GLU A 47 3.20 -21.73 23.28
C GLU A 47 3.82 -22.34 22.01
N ALA A 48 3.06 -22.49 20.92
CA ALA A 48 3.59 -23.01 19.67
C ALA A 48 4.62 -22.06 19.03
N ILE A 49 4.44 -20.74 19.14
CA ILE A 49 5.41 -19.75 18.66
C ILE A 49 6.72 -19.84 19.45
N GLU A 50 6.64 -19.91 20.77
CA GLU A 50 7.84 -20.03 21.63
C GLU A 50 8.56 -21.37 21.43
N ALA A 51 7.82 -22.46 21.25
CA ALA A 51 8.39 -23.77 20.92
C ALA A 51 9.19 -23.72 19.61
N ALA A 52 8.60 -23.14 18.55
CA ALA A 52 9.28 -22.98 17.27
C ALA A 52 10.50 -22.04 17.35
N LYS A 53 10.40 -20.94 18.11
CA LYS A 53 11.53 -20.04 18.36
C LYS A 53 12.69 -20.77 19.05
N LYS A 54 12.38 -21.54 20.10
CA LYS A 54 13.38 -22.33 20.84
C LYS A 54 14.05 -23.38 19.96
N GLU A 55 13.28 -24.05 19.11
CA GLU A 55 13.81 -25.02 18.15
C GLU A 55 14.75 -24.36 17.13
N ASN A 56 14.33 -23.25 16.53
CA ASN A 56 15.16 -22.48 15.59
C ASN A 56 16.46 -22.00 16.26
N SER A 57 16.36 -21.45 17.48
CA SER A 57 17.52 -21.00 18.25
C SER A 57 18.47 -22.14 18.60
N LYS A 58 17.95 -23.31 19.00
CA LYS A 58 18.76 -24.52 19.25
C LYS A 58 19.53 -24.96 18.01
N ASN A 59 18.92 -24.82 16.83
CA ASN A 59 19.53 -25.20 15.55
C ASN A 59 20.38 -24.09 14.93
N GLY A 60 20.51 -22.92 15.58
CA GLY A 60 21.27 -21.79 15.04
C GLY A 60 20.69 -21.20 13.75
N VAL A 61 19.38 -21.38 13.50
CA VAL A 61 18.72 -20.88 12.29
C VAL A 61 17.82 -19.68 12.58
N ARG A 62 17.71 -18.79 11.59
CA ARG A 62 16.75 -17.68 11.62
C ARG A 62 15.32 -18.21 11.53
N GLY A 63 14.37 -17.38 11.94
CA GLY A 63 12.95 -17.66 11.79
C GLY A 63 12.52 -17.70 10.32
N ARG A 64 11.53 -18.53 10.02
CA ARG A 64 10.90 -18.59 8.69
C ARG A 64 9.95 -17.42 8.50
N VAL A 65 9.85 -16.96 7.26
CA VAL A 65 9.00 -15.83 6.87
C VAL A 65 8.01 -16.33 5.82
N ARG A 66 6.73 -16.07 6.03
CA ARG A 66 5.67 -16.35 5.04
C ARG A 66 4.68 -15.19 4.97
N CYS A 67 3.77 -15.20 4.01
CA CYS A 67 2.64 -14.27 4.02
C CYS A 67 1.30 -14.97 3.79
N ASN A 68 0.23 -14.32 4.24
CA ASN A 68 -1.14 -14.76 4.00
C ASN A 68 -2.05 -13.54 3.83
N LYS A 69 -3.21 -13.78 3.22
CA LYS A 69 -4.24 -12.75 2.98
C LYS A 69 -5.00 -12.41 4.26
N LEU A 70 -5.13 -11.13 4.56
CA LEU A 70 -6.13 -10.67 5.53
C LEU A 70 -7.53 -10.71 4.90
N PRO A 71 -8.52 -11.31 5.57
CA PRO A 71 -9.90 -11.23 5.12
C PRO A 71 -10.36 -9.77 5.13
N HIS A 72 -11.01 -9.36 4.05
CA HIS A 72 -11.51 -8.00 3.97
C HIS A 72 -12.75 -7.85 4.85
N ARG A 73 -12.73 -6.93 5.81
CA ARG A 73 -13.80 -6.80 6.82
C ARG A 73 -15.20 -6.57 6.22
N PHE A 74 -15.25 -5.96 5.03
CA PHE A 74 -16.49 -5.65 4.33
C PHE A 74 -16.87 -6.72 3.30
N ASP A 75 -16.06 -7.75 3.12
CA ASP A 75 -16.49 -8.88 2.30
C ASP A 75 -17.64 -9.59 3.02
N LYS A 76 -18.77 -9.70 2.33
CA LYS A 76 -19.98 -10.36 2.82
C LYS A 76 -19.98 -11.84 2.48
N THR A 77 -19.15 -12.27 1.54
CA THR A 77 -19.05 -13.66 1.10
C THR A 77 -18.26 -14.51 2.09
N LEU A 78 -17.33 -13.89 2.82
CA LEU A 78 -16.55 -14.55 3.87
C LEU A 78 -17.40 -14.77 5.13
N LYS A 79 -17.73 -16.05 5.37
CA LYS A 79 -18.36 -16.51 6.62
C LYS A 79 -17.43 -16.31 7.81
N ASP A 80 -16.15 -16.63 7.64
CA ASP A 80 -15.12 -16.41 8.65
C ASP A 80 -14.23 -15.22 8.27
N LYS A 81 -14.06 -14.30 9.22
CA LYS A 81 -13.22 -13.10 9.11
C LYS A 81 -12.03 -13.16 10.06
N SER A 82 -11.80 -14.32 10.67
CA SER A 82 -10.63 -14.60 11.48
C SER A 82 -9.37 -14.47 10.63
N TRP A 83 -8.29 -14.01 11.26
CA TRP A 83 -7.00 -13.96 10.58
C TRP A 83 -6.51 -15.40 10.36
N PRO A 84 -5.89 -15.70 9.22
CA PRO A 84 -5.26 -17.00 9.05
C PRO A 84 -4.20 -17.20 10.14
N VAL A 85 -4.19 -18.37 10.76
CA VAL A 85 -3.23 -18.74 11.80
C VAL A 85 -2.49 -19.98 11.34
N VAL A 86 -1.16 -19.85 11.24
CA VAL A 86 -0.27 -21.00 11.01
C VAL A 86 0.41 -21.34 12.33
N LYS A 87 0.36 -22.63 12.70
CA LYS A 87 0.99 -23.12 13.94
C LYS A 87 2.47 -22.77 13.96
N GLY A 88 2.93 -22.18 15.07
CA GLY A 88 4.31 -21.77 15.25
C GLY A 88 4.71 -20.45 14.59
N PHE A 89 3.78 -19.75 13.91
CA PHE A 89 4.05 -18.45 13.29
C PHE A 89 3.39 -17.30 14.05
N LYS A 90 4.13 -16.21 14.20
CA LYS A 90 3.63 -14.96 14.76
C LYS A 90 3.03 -14.08 13.66
N ASN A 91 1.75 -13.76 13.78
CA ASN A 91 1.05 -12.89 12.85
C ASN A 91 1.49 -11.42 12.98
N ILE A 92 1.90 -10.81 11.88
CA ILE A 92 2.33 -9.40 11.78
C ILE A 92 1.44 -8.69 10.75
N ASN A 93 0.49 -7.88 11.21
CA ASN A 93 -0.36 -7.07 10.34
C ASN A 93 0.35 -5.79 9.91
N VAL A 94 0.57 -5.63 8.61
CA VAL A 94 1.33 -4.53 8.00
C VAL A 94 0.46 -3.51 7.25
N CYS A 95 -0.86 -3.58 7.43
CA CYS A 95 -1.78 -2.59 6.87
C CYS A 95 -1.66 -1.24 7.60
N SER A 96 -1.95 -0.14 6.91
CA SER A 96 -1.93 1.22 7.48
C SER A 96 -2.87 1.43 8.68
N GLY A 97 -3.93 0.62 8.77
CA GLY A 97 -4.87 0.61 9.89
C GLY A 97 -4.50 -0.35 11.03
N ALA A 98 -3.37 -1.04 10.96
CA ALA A 98 -2.92 -1.94 12.01
C ALA A 98 -2.61 -1.18 13.33
N PRO A 99 -2.84 -1.79 14.50
CA PRO A 99 -2.39 -1.21 15.76
C PRO A 99 -0.86 -1.32 15.91
N GLY A 100 -0.28 -0.42 16.70
CA GLY A 100 1.14 -0.47 17.05
C GLY A 100 2.08 0.03 15.95
N ALA A 101 3.34 -0.43 16.00
CA ALA A 101 4.42 0.07 15.16
C ALA A 101 4.36 -0.44 13.70
N TYR A 102 3.81 -1.62 13.46
CA TYR A 102 3.87 -2.28 12.14
C TYR A 102 3.01 -1.60 11.06
N LYS A 103 2.10 -0.70 11.43
CA LYS A 103 1.42 0.17 10.44
C LYS A 103 2.38 1.08 9.66
N ASN A 104 3.56 1.37 10.23
CA ASN A 104 4.60 2.16 9.59
C ASN A 104 5.35 1.38 8.50
N LEU A 105 5.07 0.08 8.35
CA LEU A 105 5.50 -0.72 7.20
C LEU A 105 4.59 -0.51 5.99
N SER A 106 3.45 0.17 6.13
CA SER A 106 2.52 0.36 5.01
C SER A 106 3.05 1.39 4.00
N PRO A 107 2.94 1.14 2.68
CA PRO A 107 3.33 2.12 1.65
C PRO A 107 2.58 3.46 1.75
N MET A 108 1.41 3.47 2.41
CA MET A 108 0.63 4.68 2.69
C MET A 108 1.28 5.59 3.76
N LYS A 109 2.34 5.12 4.42
CA LYS A 109 3.07 5.81 5.50
C LYS A 109 4.56 5.95 5.22
N LEU A 110 5.07 5.27 4.20
CA LEU A 110 6.46 5.36 3.79
C LEU A 110 6.65 6.57 2.88
N GLY A 111 7.69 7.34 3.17
CA GLY A 111 8.03 8.58 2.50
C GLY A 111 8.69 9.56 3.47
N PRO A 112 9.05 10.77 3.00
CA PRO A 112 8.87 11.23 1.63
C PRO A 112 9.87 10.58 0.64
N ILE A 113 9.68 10.83 -0.67
CA ILE A 113 10.61 10.44 -1.74
C ILE A 113 11.00 11.70 -2.51
N GLU A 114 12.30 11.97 -2.62
CA GLU A 114 12.81 13.01 -3.50
C GLU A 114 12.85 12.51 -4.94
N TYR A 115 12.32 13.31 -5.87
CA TYR A 115 12.28 12.97 -7.29
C TYR A 115 12.74 14.16 -8.13
N ASN A 116 13.66 13.90 -9.07
CA ASN A 116 14.17 14.93 -9.98
C ASN A 116 13.30 14.98 -11.23
N LEU A 117 12.63 16.12 -11.47
CA LEU A 117 11.71 16.29 -12.60
C LEU A 117 12.41 16.19 -13.95
N LYS A 118 13.71 16.54 -14.01
CA LYS A 118 14.50 16.42 -15.24
C LYS A 118 14.57 14.98 -15.75
N ASP A 119 14.44 14.00 -14.86
CA ASP A 119 14.49 12.59 -15.22
C ASP A 119 13.30 12.21 -16.09
N ASP A 120 12.18 12.95 -16.07
CA ASP A 120 11.00 12.65 -16.88
C ASP A 120 11.16 12.95 -18.37
N GLY A 121 12.17 13.75 -18.75
CA GLY A 121 12.46 14.10 -20.14
C GLY A 121 11.41 15.01 -20.79
N ASN A 122 10.53 15.64 -20.00
CA ASN A 122 9.51 16.58 -20.46
C ASN A 122 9.99 18.06 -20.47
N GLY A 123 11.25 18.30 -20.10
CA GLY A 123 11.84 19.63 -20.01
C GLY A 123 11.57 20.37 -18.69
N GLU A 124 10.82 19.78 -17.75
CA GLU A 124 10.68 20.35 -16.41
C GLU A 124 11.96 20.17 -15.60
N GLU A 125 12.34 21.20 -14.85
CA GLU A 125 13.50 21.19 -13.97
C GLU A 125 13.10 21.26 -12.50
N GLY A 126 14.01 20.85 -11.62
CA GLY A 126 13.86 20.92 -10.18
C GLY A 126 13.59 19.57 -9.51
N THR A 127 13.34 19.62 -8.21
CA THR A 127 13.10 18.45 -7.36
C THR A 127 11.73 18.58 -6.70
N ILE A 128 10.96 17.51 -6.72
CA ILE A 128 9.69 17.41 -6.01
C ILE A 128 9.80 16.41 -4.86
N LEU A 129 9.16 16.72 -3.74
CA LEU A 129 9.10 15.86 -2.57
C LEU A 129 7.75 15.13 -2.54
N ILE A 130 7.74 13.88 -3.01
CA ILE A 130 6.55 13.03 -3.03
C ILE A 130 6.24 12.59 -1.60
N LYS A 131 5.05 12.89 -1.10
CA LYS A 131 4.73 12.73 0.34
C LYS A 131 4.70 11.28 0.82
N ASN A 132 4.30 10.35 -0.04
CA ASN A 132 4.27 8.93 0.29
C ASN A 132 4.42 8.02 -0.93
N LEU A 133 4.89 6.80 -0.69
CA LEU A 133 5.13 5.79 -1.71
C LEU A 133 3.85 5.34 -2.43
N GLU A 134 2.72 5.26 -1.73
CA GLU A 134 1.45 4.90 -2.38
C GLU A 134 1.10 5.94 -3.46
N ASN A 135 1.22 7.23 -3.16
CA ASN A 135 0.99 8.29 -4.15
C ASN A 135 2.03 8.23 -5.28
N CYS A 136 3.31 8.03 -4.96
CA CYS A 136 4.35 7.81 -5.98
C CYS A 136 3.91 6.73 -6.99
N TRP A 137 3.53 5.54 -6.48
CA TRP A 137 3.12 4.40 -7.30
C TRP A 137 1.85 4.65 -8.12
N GLN A 138 0.82 5.22 -7.49
CA GLN A 138 -0.50 5.33 -8.08
C GLN A 138 -0.55 6.44 -9.12
N PHE A 139 0.10 7.56 -8.86
CA PHE A 139 0.12 8.70 -9.77
C PHE A 139 1.14 8.59 -10.90
N SER A 140 2.09 7.63 -10.82
CA SER A 140 2.96 7.26 -11.95
C SER A 140 2.23 6.46 -13.04
N LYS A 141 0.96 6.08 -12.85
CA LYS A 141 0.16 5.33 -13.83
C LYS A 141 -0.48 6.27 -14.84
N VAL A 142 -0.36 5.93 -16.12
CA VAL A 142 -1.03 6.60 -17.24
C VAL A 142 -2.32 5.85 -17.57
N TRP A 143 -3.41 6.59 -17.68
CA TRP A 143 -4.74 6.04 -17.94
C TRP A 143 -5.20 6.34 -19.36
N ASN A 144 -6.30 5.72 -19.80
CA ASN A 144 -6.92 6.10 -21.07
C ASN A 144 -7.28 7.61 -21.08
N GLY A 145 -7.05 8.27 -22.21
CA GLY A 145 -7.19 9.72 -22.38
C GLY A 145 -5.99 10.55 -21.93
N GLU A 146 -5.03 9.95 -21.23
CA GLU A 146 -3.83 10.64 -20.73
C GLU A 146 -2.56 10.36 -21.56
N GLU A 147 -2.72 9.68 -22.70
CA GLU A 147 -1.65 9.50 -23.69
C GLU A 147 -1.97 10.24 -24.99
N ASP A 148 -0.94 10.84 -25.59
CA ASP A 148 -1.04 11.42 -26.92
C ASP A 148 -1.25 10.29 -27.93
N LYS A 149 -2.25 10.43 -28.81
CA LYS A 149 -2.62 9.36 -29.75
C LYS A 149 -1.50 9.02 -30.74
N ARG A 150 -0.64 9.99 -31.08
CA ARG A 150 0.42 9.85 -32.08
C ARG A 150 1.75 9.43 -31.45
N THR A 151 2.23 10.16 -30.44
CA THR A 151 3.54 9.89 -29.80
C THR A 151 3.46 8.78 -28.75
N LYS A 152 2.25 8.48 -28.25
CA LYS A 152 2.02 7.52 -27.16
C LYS A 152 2.69 7.91 -25.85
N LEU A 153 3.07 9.18 -25.68
CA LEU A 153 3.63 9.74 -24.46
C LEU A 153 2.54 10.40 -23.59
N PRO A 154 2.78 10.62 -22.30
CA PRO A 154 1.81 11.30 -21.45
C PRO A 154 1.54 12.75 -21.89
N VAL A 155 0.27 13.16 -21.84
CA VAL A 155 -0.17 14.54 -22.13
C VAL A 155 -0.18 15.41 -20.88
N GLU A 156 -0.43 16.71 -21.03
CA GLU A 156 -0.46 17.69 -19.93
C GLU A 156 -1.37 17.29 -18.75
N GLU A 157 -2.53 16.67 -19.03
CA GLU A 157 -3.44 16.21 -17.99
C GLU A 157 -2.82 15.15 -17.06
N PHE A 158 -1.95 14.27 -17.60
CA PHE A 158 -1.19 13.33 -16.78
C PHE A 158 -0.24 14.06 -15.84
N TRP A 159 0.51 15.03 -16.37
CA TRP A 159 1.54 15.77 -15.62
C TRP A 159 0.92 16.58 -14.49
N ALA A 160 -0.13 17.33 -14.79
CA ALA A 160 -0.89 18.07 -13.79
C ALA A 160 -1.42 17.16 -12.67
N ARG A 161 -2.06 16.04 -13.03
CA ARG A 161 -2.58 15.07 -12.05
C ARG A 161 -1.47 14.42 -11.23
N ARG A 162 -0.35 14.06 -11.88
CA ARG A 162 0.79 13.41 -11.22
C ARG A 162 1.38 14.33 -10.16
N LYS A 163 1.62 15.59 -10.50
CA LYS A 163 2.15 16.61 -9.58
C LYS A 163 1.25 16.79 -8.36
N THR A 164 -0.05 17.05 -8.57
CA THR A 164 -1.01 17.21 -7.47
C THR A 164 -1.07 15.97 -6.57
N GLY A 165 -1.10 14.78 -7.16
CA GLY A 165 -1.17 13.54 -6.39
C GLY A 165 0.10 13.23 -5.60
N TRP A 166 1.27 13.57 -6.15
CA TRP A 166 2.55 13.40 -5.47
C TRP A 166 2.72 14.33 -4.26
N GLU A 167 2.18 15.54 -4.35
CA GLU A 167 2.22 16.55 -3.28
C GLU A 167 1.15 16.31 -2.19
N ASP A 168 0.15 15.47 -2.45
CA ASP A 168 -0.93 15.16 -1.50
C ASP A 168 -0.40 14.33 -0.32
N GLU A 169 -0.65 14.79 0.91
CA GLU A 169 -0.30 14.09 2.15
C GLU A 169 -1.11 12.80 2.35
N LYS A 170 -2.32 12.74 1.79
CA LYS A 170 -3.20 11.58 1.88
C LYS A 170 -2.82 10.58 0.79
N ALA A 171 -2.48 9.38 1.23
CA ALA A 171 -2.29 8.25 0.35
C ALA A 171 -3.60 7.86 -0.37
N HIS A 172 -3.56 7.79 -1.70
CA HIS A 172 -4.69 7.41 -2.55
C HIS A 172 -4.48 6.02 -3.13
N ARG A 173 -5.25 5.04 -2.62
CA ARG A 173 -5.11 3.66 -3.11
C ARG A 173 -5.47 3.54 -4.60
N TRP A 174 -6.45 4.31 -5.08
CA TRP A 174 -6.94 4.28 -6.47
C TRP A 174 -7.05 5.71 -6.99
N VAL A 175 -6.45 6.01 -8.16
CA VAL A 175 -6.56 7.33 -8.81
C VAL A 175 -7.88 7.46 -9.56
N LYS A 176 -8.13 6.55 -10.53
CA LYS A 176 -9.40 6.47 -11.26
C LYS A 176 -10.14 5.21 -10.81
N LYS A 177 -11.40 5.35 -10.39
CA LYS A 177 -12.26 4.24 -9.94
C LYS A 177 -13.31 3.91 -10.99
N GLY A 178 -13.78 2.66 -10.98
CA GLY A 178 -14.94 2.23 -11.76
C GLY A 178 -14.58 1.76 -13.15
N ASN A 179 -15.54 1.95 -14.05
CA ASN A 179 -15.40 1.60 -15.45
C ASN A 179 -15.05 2.85 -16.28
N ASP A 180 -14.47 2.64 -17.46
CA ASP A 180 -14.36 3.68 -18.48
C ASP A 180 -15.75 4.03 -19.05
N GLU A 181 -15.79 4.99 -19.97
CA GLU A 181 -16.99 5.43 -20.67
C GLU A 181 -17.74 4.29 -21.41
N ASN A 182 -17.07 3.18 -21.69
CA ASN A 182 -17.61 2.01 -22.38
C ASN A 182 -18.02 0.88 -21.41
N GLY A 183 -17.93 1.11 -20.09
CA GLY A 183 -18.25 0.09 -19.10
C GLY A 183 -17.13 -0.93 -18.84
N ASN A 184 -15.95 -0.78 -19.43
CA ASN A 184 -14.80 -1.64 -19.17
C ASN A 184 -14.10 -1.24 -17.88
N LYS A 185 -13.52 -2.20 -17.15
CA LYS A 185 -12.73 -1.89 -15.95
C LYS A 185 -11.62 -0.90 -16.30
N ASN A 186 -11.53 0.20 -15.56
CA ASN A 186 -10.48 1.18 -15.78
C ASN A 186 -9.13 0.58 -15.37
N ILE A 187 -8.29 0.27 -16.35
CA ILE A 187 -6.97 -0.35 -16.19
C ILE A 187 -5.93 0.63 -16.73
N PRO A 188 -4.84 0.92 -15.98
CA PRO A 188 -3.74 1.74 -16.49
C PRO A 188 -3.15 1.15 -17.77
N LEU A 189 -2.78 2.02 -18.71
CA LEU A 189 -2.10 1.64 -19.94
C LEU A 189 -0.66 1.19 -19.64
N TYR A 190 0.05 1.96 -18.83
CA TYR A 190 1.42 1.71 -18.38
C TYR A 190 1.74 2.62 -17.17
N SER A 191 2.94 2.50 -16.63
CA SER A 191 3.49 3.50 -15.70
C SER A 191 4.57 4.32 -16.40
N TYR A 192 4.57 5.63 -16.21
CA TYR A 192 5.63 6.51 -16.69
C TYR A 192 6.56 6.87 -15.55
N TRP A 193 7.86 6.64 -15.74
CA TRP A 193 8.87 6.90 -14.71
C TRP A 193 10.22 7.16 -15.35
N LYS A 194 10.86 8.29 -15.00
CA LYS A 194 12.17 8.69 -15.49
C LYS A 194 12.32 8.59 -17.01
N GLY A 195 11.35 9.15 -17.73
CA GLY A 195 11.36 9.17 -19.20
C GLY A 195 10.94 7.86 -19.86
N GLN A 196 10.56 6.84 -19.10
CA GLN A 196 10.29 5.50 -19.62
C GLN A 196 8.83 5.09 -19.45
N LYS A 197 8.30 4.44 -20.49
CA LYS A 197 7.05 3.69 -20.43
C LYS A 197 7.33 2.28 -19.90
N LEU A 198 6.74 1.95 -18.77
CA LEU A 198 6.94 0.69 -18.07
C LEU A 198 5.65 -0.12 -18.06
N SER A 199 5.73 -1.37 -18.53
CA SER A 199 4.69 -2.37 -18.23
C SER A 199 4.54 -2.55 -16.73
N TYR A 200 3.45 -3.18 -16.30
CA TYR A 200 3.19 -3.41 -14.88
C TYR A 200 4.33 -4.12 -14.15
N LEU A 201 4.94 -5.15 -14.76
CA LEU A 201 6.06 -5.87 -14.16
C LEU A 201 7.34 -5.02 -14.13
N GLN A 202 7.65 -4.29 -15.21
CA GLN A 202 8.79 -3.36 -15.22
C GLN A 202 8.62 -2.26 -14.18
N ALA A 203 7.41 -1.72 -14.01
CA ALA A 203 7.12 -0.68 -13.03
C ALA A 203 7.28 -1.18 -11.59
N ARG A 204 6.91 -2.43 -11.29
CA ARG A 204 7.21 -3.05 -9.99
C ARG A 204 8.71 -3.07 -9.71
N GLY A 205 9.52 -3.44 -10.72
CA GLY A 205 10.97 -3.56 -10.60
C GLY A 205 11.73 -2.24 -10.63
N ALA A 206 11.19 -1.19 -11.26
CA ALA A 206 11.84 0.11 -11.38
C ALA A 206 11.35 1.16 -10.37
N ILE A 207 10.12 1.02 -9.87
CA ILE A 207 9.47 1.99 -8.99
C ILE A 207 9.17 1.34 -7.64
N TYR A 208 8.19 0.43 -7.59
CA TYR A 208 7.55 0.06 -6.33
C TYR A 208 8.48 -0.71 -5.39
N CYS A 209 9.04 -1.83 -5.84
CA CYS A 209 9.82 -2.71 -4.95
C CYS A 209 11.12 -2.03 -4.49
N PRO A 210 11.92 -1.38 -5.37
CA PRO A 210 13.14 -0.70 -4.93
C PRO A 210 12.86 0.45 -3.95
N LEU A 211 11.89 1.32 -4.25
CA LEU A 211 11.58 2.44 -3.36
C LEU A 211 10.98 1.96 -2.03
N TYR A 212 10.11 0.95 -2.06
CA TYR A 212 9.60 0.34 -0.83
C TYR A 212 10.74 -0.23 0.02
N ALA A 213 11.63 -1.01 -0.58
CA ALA A 213 12.76 -1.62 0.11
C ALA A 213 13.64 -0.57 0.78
N ALA A 214 14.06 0.45 0.03
CA ALA A 214 14.88 1.54 0.54
C ALA A 214 14.20 2.24 1.74
N LEU A 215 12.93 2.63 1.60
CA LEU A 215 12.22 3.37 2.65
C LEU A 215 11.90 2.51 3.88
N VAL A 216 11.45 1.28 3.68
CA VAL A 216 10.96 0.43 4.77
C VAL A 216 12.11 0.02 5.69
N GLN A 217 13.30 -0.23 5.14
CA GLN A 217 14.47 -0.69 5.88
C GLN A 217 14.96 0.36 6.90
N GLU A 218 14.72 1.64 6.63
CA GLU A 218 15.06 2.74 7.55
C GLU A 218 14.15 2.81 8.77
N THR A 219 12.96 2.19 8.72
CA THR A 219 11.98 2.30 9.79
C THR A 219 12.33 1.44 11.01
N ASP A 220 12.03 1.97 12.21
CA ASP A 220 12.13 1.18 13.45
C ASP A 220 11.21 -0.05 13.45
N ALA A 221 10.08 0.04 12.74
CA ALA A 221 9.16 -1.08 12.61
C ALA A 221 9.81 -2.25 11.86
N TYR A 222 10.57 -1.96 10.80
CA TYR A 222 11.31 -2.98 10.05
C TYR A 222 12.45 -3.54 10.88
N LYS A 223 13.24 -2.69 11.55
CA LYS A 223 14.32 -3.13 12.45
C LYS A 223 13.80 -4.10 13.53
N LYS A 224 12.64 -3.80 14.14
CA LYS A 224 11.96 -4.69 15.09
C LYS A 224 11.50 -5.99 14.45
N LEU A 225 10.90 -5.93 13.26
CA LEU A 225 10.45 -7.12 12.54
C LEU A 225 11.61 -8.03 12.15
N LYS A 226 12.69 -7.46 11.59
CA LYS A 226 13.91 -8.19 11.23
C LYS A 226 14.53 -8.84 12.46
N LYS A 227 14.63 -8.12 13.59
CA LYS A 227 15.13 -8.67 14.86
C LYS A 227 14.34 -9.90 15.31
N LEU A 228 13.01 -9.90 15.20
CA LEU A 228 12.21 -11.10 15.55
C LEU A 228 12.63 -12.32 14.71
N VAL A 229 12.81 -12.12 13.41
CA VAL A 229 13.23 -13.17 12.48
C VAL A 229 14.65 -13.63 12.80
N ASP A 230 15.58 -12.70 13.01
CA ASP A 230 16.97 -13.01 13.33
C ASP A 230 17.11 -13.78 14.67
N GLU A 231 16.23 -13.52 15.64
CA GLU A 231 16.14 -14.27 16.90
C GLU A 231 15.43 -15.63 16.79
N GLY A 232 15.14 -16.11 15.57
CA GLY A 232 14.51 -17.41 15.36
C GLY A 232 12.98 -17.40 15.40
N THR A 233 12.31 -16.25 15.49
CA THR A 233 10.84 -16.22 15.50
C THR A 233 10.29 -16.40 14.08
N ASN A 234 9.49 -17.43 13.83
CA ASN A 234 8.77 -17.56 12.57
C ASN A 234 7.68 -16.47 12.48
N VAL A 235 7.62 -15.75 11.37
CA VAL A 235 6.68 -14.63 11.17
C VAL A 235 5.79 -14.85 9.95
N GLN A 236 4.50 -14.54 10.12
CA GLN A 236 3.51 -14.54 9.06
C GLN A 236 3.08 -13.09 8.80
N ILE A 237 3.49 -12.55 7.65
CA ILE A 237 3.13 -11.21 7.21
C ILE A 237 1.69 -11.22 6.71
N LEU A 238 0.88 -10.32 7.24
CA LEU A 238 -0.55 -10.22 6.98
C LEU A 238 -0.89 -8.89 6.34
N GLY A 239 -1.55 -8.97 5.19
CA GLY A 239 -2.08 -7.80 4.49
C GLY A 239 -3.07 -8.17 3.40
N PHE A 240 -3.65 -7.19 2.73
CA PHE A 240 -4.78 -7.42 1.81
C PHE A 240 -4.34 -8.03 0.47
N ASP A 241 -3.09 -7.81 0.08
CA ASP A 241 -2.54 -8.31 -1.18
C ASP A 241 -1.66 -9.56 -0.98
N GLY A 242 -1.45 -9.99 0.28
CA GLY A 242 -0.80 -11.26 0.62
C GLY A 242 -1.61 -12.49 0.21
N TYR A 243 -0.94 -13.62 0.02
CA TYR A 243 -1.54 -14.94 -0.18
C TYR A 243 -0.52 -16.03 0.18
N ASP A 244 -0.99 -17.25 0.39
CA ASP A 244 -0.18 -18.35 0.91
C ASP A 244 0.70 -19.00 -0.16
N TYR A 245 1.69 -18.26 -0.67
CA TYR A 245 2.54 -18.74 -1.76
C TYR A 245 3.35 -20.00 -1.37
N ASP A 246 3.80 -20.09 -0.11
CA ASP A 246 4.48 -21.27 0.44
C ASP A 246 3.58 -22.51 0.39
N GLY A 247 2.32 -22.37 0.84
CA GLY A 247 1.35 -23.46 0.81
C GLY A 247 0.95 -23.89 -0.60
N GLU A 248 1.10 -22.99 -1.58
CA GLU A 248 0.87 -23.24 -3.00
C GLU A 248 2.13 -23.76 -3.73
N GLY A 249 3.26 -23.94 -3.04
CA GLY A 249 4.50 -24.43 -3.64
C GLY A 249 5.16 -23.44 -4.62
N MET A 250 4.88 -22.14 -4.48
CA MET A 250 5.48 -21.09 -5.31
C MET A 250 6.69 -20.48 -4.61
N SER A 251 7.65 -19.97 -5.39
CA SER A 251 8.72 -19.11 -4.86
C SER A 251 8.30 -17.63 -4.86
N LEU A 252 9.03 -16.78 -4.14
CA LEU A 252 8.87 -15.33 -4.22
C LEU A 252 9.17 -14.81 -5.64
N ALA A 253 10.06 -15.46 -6.37
CA ALA A 253 10.37 -15.11 -7.77
C ALA A 253 9.17 -15.41 -8.70
N ASP A 254 8.47 -16.52 -8.48
CA ASP A 254 7.24 -16.85 -9.22
C ASP A 254 6.14 -15.84 -8.91
N CYS A 255 6.01 -15.48 -7.63
CA CYS A 255 5.06 -14.45 -7.18
C CYS A 255 5.35 -13.09 -7.84
N TYR A 256 6.63 -12.70 -7.93
CA TYR A 256 7.04 -11.44 -8.55
C TYR A 256 6.72 -11.39 -10.05
N LYS A 257 7.06 -12.47 -10.78
CA LYS A 257 6.80 -12.60 -12.22
C LYS A 257 5.33 -12.71 -12.57
N SER A 258 4.49 -13.15 -11.62
CA SER A 258 3.05 -13.30 -11.84
C SER A 258 2.34 -11.95 -11.97
N THR A 259 1.63 -11.78 -13.09
CA THR A 259 0.70 -10.65 -13.32
C THR A 259 -0.73 -11.00 -12.89
N ARG A 260 -1.02 -12.28 -12.61
CA ARG A 260 -2.36 -12.76 -12.19
C ARG A 260 -2.72 -12.32 -10.78
N ARG A 261 -1.71 -12.16 -9.92
CA ARG A 261 -1.86 -11.73 -8.52
C ARG A 261 -0.97 -10.51 -8.23
N PRO A 262 -1.40 -9.65 -7.29
CA PRO A 262 -0.57 -8.54 -6.87
C PRO A 262 0.67 -9.07 -6.13
N PHE A 263 1.84 -8.54 -6.46
CA PHE A 263 3.04 -8.65 -5.63
C PHE A 263 3.09 -7.41 -4.74
N GLY A 264 2.24 -7.41 -3.70
CA GLY A 264 2.10 -6.30 -2.75
C GLY A 264 3.27 -6.16 -1.80
N HIS A 265 3.23 -5.15 -0.93
CA HIS A 265 4.29 -4.87 0.06
C HIS A 265 4.51 -6.03 1.04
N GLU A 266 3.50 -6.89 1.25
CA GLU A 266 3.64 -8.09 2.06
C GLU A 266 4.71 -9.04 1.48
N HIS A 267 4.73 -9.22 0.15
CA HIS A 267 5.71 -10.08 -0.52
C HIS A 267 7.08 -9.41 -0.60
N VAL A 268 7.13 -8.09 -0.78
CA VAL A 268 8.40 -7.32 -0.71
C VAL A 268 9.01 -7.49 0.68
N LEU A 269 8.24 -7.43 1.76
CA LEU A 269 8.73 -7.72 3.11
C LEU A 269 9.24 -9.15 3.26
N CYS A 270 8.52 -10.14 2.72
CA CYS A 270 8.99 -11.53 2.72
C CYS A 270 10.34 -11.68 2.03
N ALA A 271 10.50 -11.07 0.85
CA ALA A 271 11.75 -11.00 0.10
C ALA A 271 12.89 -10.35 0.91
N LEU A 272 12.65 -9.19 1.52
CA LEU A 272 13.67 -8.51 2.33
C LEU A 272 14.12 -9.33 3.55
N LEU A 273 13.17 -9.96 4.25
CA LEU A 273 13.47 -10.70 5.48
C LEU A 273 14.15 -12.05 5.20
N SER A 274 13.82 -12.70 4.08
CA SER A 274 14.46 -13.92 3.58
C SER A 274 15.82 -13.67 2.91
N GLY A 275 16.07 -12.44 2.44
CA GLY A 275 17.26 -12.09 1.65
C GLY A 275 17.08 -12.33 0.15
N GLU A 276 15.86 -12.63 -0.31
CA GLU A 276 15.52 -12.89 -1.71
C GLU A 276 15.08 -11.61 -2.43
N HIS A 277 16.03 -10.76 -2.85
CA HIS A 277 15.75 -9.52 -3.58
C HIS A 277 15.34 -9.78 -5.05
N VAL A 278 14.16 -10.35 -5.26
CA VAL A 278 13.67 -10.88 -6.55
C VAL A 278 13.52 -9.83 -7.67
N TRP A 279 13.54 -8.54 -7.35
CA TRP A 279 13.50 -7.44 -8.33
C TRP A 279 14.88 -6.94 -8.77
N CYS A 280 15.97 -7.41 -8.17
CA CYS A 280 17.34 -7.00 -8.53
C CYS A 280 18.00 -7.89 -9.59
N ASN A 281 17.45 -9.08 -9.84
CA ASN A 281 17.99 -10.01 -10.84
C ASN A 281 17.54 -9.56 -12.24
N LYS A 282 18.38 -8.74 -12.89
CA LYS A 282 18.27 -8.40 -14.31
C LYS A 282 18.90 -9.49 -15.16
#